data_AF-A0A5T3KBC2-F1
#
_entry.id   AF-A0A5T3KBC2-F1
#
_cell.length_a   1.000
_cell.length_b   1.000
_cell.length_c   1.000
_cell.angle_alpha   90.00
_cell.angle_beta   90.00
_cell.angle_gamma   90.00
#
_symmetry.space_group_name_H-M   'P 1'
#
loop_
_entity.id
_entity.type
_entity.pdbx_description
1 polymer ?
#
loop_
_entity_poly.entity_id
_entity_poly.type
_entity_poly.pdbx_seq_one_letter_code
_entity_poly.pdbx_strand_id
1 'polypeptide(L)'
;MMQHEGHVRILKSLKLFGMAHAIEELGNQNSPAFNQALPMLDSLIKAEVAEREVRSVNYQLRVAKFPVYRDLVGFDFSQSLVNEATVKQLHRCDFMEQAQNVVLIGGPGTGKTHLATA
;
A
#
# COMPACT_ATOMS: atom_id res chain seq x y z
N MET A 1 20.92 17.01 12.59
CA MET A 1 20.64 15.85 11.72
C MET A 1 20.81 16.30 10.30
N MET A 2 21.78 15.75 9.58
CA MET A 2 22.11 16.23 8.24
C MET A 2 21.09 15.68 7.24
N GLN A 3 20.58 16.54 6.35
CA GLN A 3 19.47 16.23 5.42
C GLN A 3 19.74 15.01 4.53
N HIS A 4 21.02 14.68 4.28
CA HIS A 4 21.44 13.52 3.49
C HIS A 4 21.25 12.18 4.21
N GLU A 5 21.26 12.12 5.55
CA GLU A 5 21.02 10.86 6.30
C GLU A 5 19.62 10.30 5.99
N GLY A 6 18.63 11.19 5.82
CA GLY A 6 17.28 10.81 5.41
C GLY A 6 17.24 10.21 4.00
N HIS A 7 17.96 10.81 3.05
CA HIS A 7 18.05 10.32 1.67
C HIS A 7 18.74 8.94 1.60
N VAL A 8 19.82 8.74 2.35
CA VAL A 8 20.52 7.44 2.44
C VAL A 8 19.57 6.33 2.92
N ARG A 9 18.77 6.61 3.96
CA ARG A 9 17.79 5.63 4.48
C ARG A 9 16.73 5.28 3.44
N ILE A 10 16.17 6.27 2.74
CA ILE A 10 15.13 6.03 1.72
C ILE A 10 15.72 5.22 0.56
N LEU A 11 16.90 5.58 0.05
CA LEU A 11 17.56 4.86 -1.04
C LEU A 11 17.89 3.41 -0.68
N LYS A 12 18.30 3.13 0.57
CA LYS A 12 18.47 1.75 1.07
C LYS A 12 17.15 0.98 1.04
N SER A 13 16.03 1.59 1.43
CA SER A 13 14.70 0.96 1.32
C SER A 13 14.28 0.70 -0.13
N LEU A 14 14.71 1.55 -1.06
CA LEU A 14 14.54 1.37 -2.50
C LEU A 14 15.49 0.33 -3.12
N LYS A 15 16.39 -0.26 -2.33
CA LYS A 15 17.49 -1.16 -2.77
C LYS A 15 18.52 -0.49 -3.69
N LEU A 16 18.62 0.85 -3.65
CA LEU A 16 19.58 1.64 -4.44
C LEU A 16 20.87 1.88 -3.63
N PHE A 17 21.55 0.80 -3.25
CA PHE A 17 22.70 0.86 -2.33
C PHE A 17 23.89 1.66 -2.89
N GLY A 18 24.15 1.58 -4.19
CA GLY A 18 25.23 2.36 -4.82
C GLY A 18 24.96 3.87 -4.75
N MET A 19 23.72 4.30 -4.98
CA MET A 19 23.33 5.71 -4.86
C MET A 19 23.37 6.17 -3.40
N ALA A 20 22.95 5.31 -2.46
CA ALA A 20 23.03 5.60 -1.03
C ALA A 20 24.47 5.86 -0.58
N HIS A 21 25.43 5.03 -1.04
CA HIS A 21 26.84 5.21 -0.73
C HIS A 21 27.42 6.50 -1.35
N ALA A 22 27.07 6.78 -2.62
CA ALA A 22 27.52 8.01 -3.29
C ALA A 22 27.02 9.28 -2.59
N ILE A 23 25.75 9.30 -2.13
CA ILE A 23 25.20 10.44 -1.37
C ILE A 23 25.91 10.62 -0.04
N GLU A 24 26.24 9.53 0.65
CA GLU A 24 26.96 9.56 1.92
C GLU A 24 28.37 10.13 1.74
N GLU A 25 29.09 9.71 0.70
CA GLU A 25 30.41 10.23 0.36
C GLU A 25 30.37 11.72 -0.04
N LEU A 26 29.45 12.10 -0.94
CA LEU A 26 29.29 13.48 -1.40
C LEU A 26 28.79 14.42 -0.29
N GLY A 27 27.93 13.91 0.61
CA GLY A 27 27.45 14.63 1.79
C GLY A 27 28.56 14.93 2.77
N ASN A 28 29.51 14.00 2.97
CA ASN A 28 30.68 14.22 3.81
C ASN A 28 31.62 15.29 3.23
N GLN A 29 31.72 15.38 1.90
CA GLN A 29 32.53 16.39 1.21
C GLN A 29 31.93 17.81 1.28
N ASN A 30 30.65 17.95 1.64
CA ASN A 30 29.95 19.24 1.81
C ASN A 30 30.15 20.23 0.63
N SER A 31 30.22 19.73 -0.59
CA SER A 31 30.42 20.55 -1.78
C SER A 31 29.23 21.48 -2.03
N PRO A 32 29.44 22.76 -2.40
CA PRO A 32 28.36 23.69 -2.76
C PRO A 32 27.48 23.17 -3.90
N ALA A 33 28.06 22.47 -4.87
CA ALA A 33 27.34 21.89 -6.00
C ALA A 33 26.39 20.76 -5.55
N PHE A 34 26.82 19.94 -4.59
CA PHE A 34 25.98 18.90 -4.01
C PHE A 34 24.78 19.49 -3.27
N ASN A 35 25.01 20.51 -2.44
CA ASN A 35 23.94 21.20 -1.72
C ASN A 35 22.91 21.84 -2.65
N GLN A 36 23.33 22.36 -3.80
CA GLN A 36 22.42 22.88 -4.83
C GLN A 36 21.60 21.79 -5.53
N ALA A 37 22.14 20.57 -5.65
CA ALA A 37 21.45 19.44 -6.27
C ALA A 37 20.47 18.73 -5.32
N LEU A 38 20.58 18.92 -4.00
CA LEU A 38 19.74 18.25 -2.99
C LEU A 38 18.22 18.39 -3.24
N PRO A 39 17.66 19.58 -3.58
CA PRO A 39 16.21 19.71 -3.80
C PRO A 39 15.72 18.92 -5.02
N MET A 40 16.53 18.86 -6.07
CA MET A 40 16.23 18.07 -7.27
C MET A 40 16.24 16.59 -6.93
N LEU A 41 17.27 16.14 -6.21
CA LEU A 41 17.42 14.76 -5.76
C LEU A 41 16.27 14.33 -4.85
N ASP A 42 15.85 15.18 -3.93
CA ASP A 42 14.69 14.95 -3.05
C ASP A 42 13.39 14.73 -3.85
N SER A 43 13.18 15.55 -4.88
CA SER A 43 12.02 15.44 -5.77
C SER A 43 12.02 14.11 -6.54
N LEU A 44 13.18 13.68 -7.04
CA LEU A 44 13.33 12.41 -7.74
C LEU A 44 13.10 11.20 -6.81
N ILE A 45 13.65 11.24 -5.59
CA ILE A 45 13.44 10.18 -4.60
C ILE A 45 11.96 10.07 -4.24
N LYS A 46 11.27 11.18 -4.03
CA LYS A 46 9.83 11.21 -3.75
C LYS A 46 9.00 10.63 -4.91
N ALA A 47 9.34 10.98 -6.15
CA ALA A 47 8.66 10.45 -7.33
C ALA A 47 8.82 8.92 -7.45
N GLU A 48 10.03 8.39 -7.24
CA GLU A 48 10.30 6.94 -7.28
C GLU A 48 9.53 6.18 -6.19
N VAL A 49 9.47 6.73 -4.96
CA VAL A 49 8.69 6.13 -3.86
C VAL A 49 7.21 6.06 -4.24
N ALA A 50 6.64 7.16 -4.72
CA ALA A 50 5.23 7.21 -5.12
C ALA A 50 4.92 6.23 -6.26
N GLU A 51 5.77 6.14 -7.28
CA GLU A 51 5.57 5.19 -8.39
C GLU A 51 5.61 3.74 -7.91
N ARG A 52 6.53 3.40 -6.99
CA ARG A 52 6.59 2.06 -6.41
C ARG A 52 5.38 1.70 -5.58
N GLU A 53 4.84 2.63 -4.80
CA GLU A 53 3.61 2.41 -4.04
C GLU A 53 2.44 2.12 -4.98
N VAL A 54 2.27 2.95 -6.01
CA VAL A 54 1.23 2.75 -7.04
C VAL A 54 1.41 1.39 -7.74
N ARG A 55 2.64 1.03 -8.13
CA ARG A 55 2.93 -0.25 -8.77
C ARG A 55 2.67 -1.43 -7.84
N SER A 56 3.01 -1.32 -6.56
CA SER A 56 2.75 -2.35 -5.54
C SER A 56 1.26 -2.59 -5.35
N VAL A 57 0.47 -1.52 -5.18
CA VAL A 57 -0.99 -1.60 -5.06
C VAL A 57 -1.60 -2.24 -6.31
N ASN A 58 -1.21 -1.79 -7.50
CA ASN A 58 -1.69 -2.35 -8.76
C ASN A 58 -1.32 -3.83 -8.93
N TYR A 59 -0.12 -4.22 -8.51
CA TYR A 59 0.31 -5.62 -8.52
C TYR A 59 -0.54 -6.47 -7.55
N GLN A 60 -0.75 -6.00 -6.32
CA GLN A 60 -1.58 -6.69 -5.33
C GLN A 60 -3.02 -6.85 -5.80
N LEU A 61 -3.62 -5.78 -6.36
CA LEU A 61 -4.96 -5.84 -6.96
C LEU A 61 -5.04 -6.85 -8.10
N ARG A 62 -4.01 -6.92 -8.97
CA ARG A 62 -3.96 -7.90 -10.06
C ARG A 62 -3.79 -9.34 -9.56
N VAL A 63 -2.96 -9.56 -8.55
CA VAL A 63 -2.70 -10.89 -7.97
C VAL A 63 -3.92 -11.40 -7.21
N ALA A 64 -4.67 -10.51 -6.54
CA ALA A 64 -5.86 -10.89 -5.79
C ALA A 64 -6.96 -11.51 -6.65
N LYS A 65 -6.90 -11.36 -8.00
CA LYS A 65 -7.83 -11.99 -8.95
C LYS A 65 -9.30 -11.85 -8.51
N PHE A 66 -9.68 -10.69 -7.99
CA PHE A 66 -11.06 -10.43 -7.62
C PHE A 66 -11.94 -10.59 -8.88
N PRO A 67 -12.87 -11.56 -8.91
CA PRO A 67 -13.56 -11.95 -10.15
C PRO A 67 -14.46 -10.86 -10.72
N VAL A 68 -14.88 -9.89 -9.92
CA VAL A 68 -15.70 -8.75 -10.33
C VAL A 68 -15.49 -7.63 -9.30
N TYR A 69 -15.30 -6.39 -9.74
CA TYR A 69 -15.44 -5.19 -8.90
C TYR A 69 -16.92 -5.11 -8.48
N ARG A 70 -17.31 -5.78 -7.40
CA ARG A 70 -18.67 -5.70 -6.86
C ARG A 70 -18.65 -4.76 -5.68
N ASP A 71 -19.00 -3.52 -5.97
CA ASP A 71 -19.27 -2.51 -4.96
C ASP A 71 -20.44 -2.98 -4.09
N LEU A 72 -20.30 -2.92 -2.76
CA LEU A 72 -21.39 -3.21 -1.81
C LEU A 72 -22.59 -2.29 -1.98
N VAL A 73 -22.43 -1.16 -2.70
CA VAL A 73 -23.51 -0.22 -3.04
C VAL A 73 -24.66 -0.92 -3.79
N GLY A 74 -24.40 -2.02 -4.50
CA GLY A 74 -25.42 -2.79 -5.22
C GLY A 74 -25.91 -4.06 -4.50
N PHE A 75 -25.47 -4.35 -3.28
CA PHE A 75 -25.84 -5.58 -2.58
C PHE A 75 -27.21 -5.41 -1.90
N ASP A 76 -28.23 -6.12 -2.41
CA ASP A 76 -29.54 -6.14 -1.79
C ASP A 76 -29.51 -7.01 -0.52
N PHE A 77 -29.24 -6.38 0.62
CA PHE A 77 -29.23 -7.01 1.93
C PHE A 77 -30.60 -7.58 2.33
N SER A 78 -31.70 -7.21 1.66
CA SER A 78 -33.03 -7.78 1.93
C SER A 78 -33.19 -9.23 1.45
N GLN A 79 -32.33 -9.67 0.52
CA GLN A 79 -32.34 -11.03 -0.04
C GLN A 79 -31.32 -11.97 0.61
N SER A 80 -30.56 -11.50 1.59
CA SER A 80 -29.46 -12.24 2.23
C SER A 80 -29.66 -12.34 3.73
N LEU A 81 -29.49 -13.54 4.29
CA LEU A 81 -29.54 -13.80 5.75
C LEU A 81 -28.35 -13.22 6.53
N VAL A 82 -27.54 -12.37 5.91
CA VAL A 82 -26.28 -11.90 6.47
C VAL A 82 -26.47 -10.56 7.16
N ASN A 83 -25.94 -10.43 8.37
CA ASN A 83 -26.05 -9.23 9.19
C ASN A 83 -25.27 -8.05 8.53
N GLU A 84 -26.01 -7.05 8.06
CA GLU A 84 -25.50 -5.85 7.41
C GLU A 84 -24.48 -5.08 8.28
N ALA A 85 -24.67 -5.07 9.60
CA ALA A 85 -23.73 -4.42 10.52
C ALA A 85 -22.35 -5.09 10.51
N THR A 86 -22.32 -6.43 10.48
CA THR A 86 -21.09 -7.21 10.40
C THR A 86 -20.40 -7.04 9.04
N VAL A 87 -21.16 -6.98 7.95
CA VAL A 87 -20.60 -6.75 6.60
C VAL A 87 -19.99 -5.35 6.47
N LYS A 88 -20.66 -4.31 6.98
CA LYS A 88 -20.10 -2.95 7.01
C LYS A 88 -18.85 -2.85 7.86
N GLN A 89 -18.76 -3.64 8.94
CA GLN A 89 -17.57 -3.69 9.80
C GLN A 89 -16.40 -4.42 9.12
N LEU A 90 -16.68 -5.48 8.35
CA LEU A 90 -15.69 -6.15 7.51
C LEU A 90 -15.20 -5.26 6.36
N HIS A 91 -16.10 -4.51 5.70
CA HIS A 91 -15.72 -3.57 4.63
C HIS A 91 -14.77 -2.45 5.11
N ARG A 92 -14.80 -2.10 6.40
CA ARG A 92 -13.85 -1.15 6.98
C ARG A 92 -12.43 -1.71 7.12
N CYS A 93 -12.24 -3.00 6.93
CA CYS A 93 -10.96 -3.68 7.03
C CYS A 93 -10.28 -3.58 8.42
N ASP A 94 -11.00 -3.14 9.46
CA ASP A 94 -10.51 -3.02 10.84
C ASP A 94 -9.96 -4.36 11.40
N PHE A 95 -10.45 -5.49 10.86
CA PHE A 95 -9.99 -6.83 11.21
C PHE A 95 -8.54 -7.11 10.75
N MET A 96 -8.05 -6.41 9.72
CA MET A 96 -6.66 -6.56 9.24
C MET A 96 -5.67 -5.93 10.22
N GLU A 97 -6.02 -4.80 10.84
CA GLU A 97 -5.16 -4.17 11.87
C GLU A 97 -5.08 -5.02 13.13
N GLN A 98 -6.14 -5.77 13.45
CA GLN A 98 -6.22 -6.61 14.65
C GLN A 98 -5.82 -8.08 14.38
N ALA A 99 -5.39 -8.41 13.16
CA ALA A 99 -5.02 -9.76 12.72
C ALA A 99 -6.09 -10.83 13.05
N GLN A 100 -7.37 -10.48 12.93
CA GLN A 100 -8.47 -11.40 13.23
C GLN A 100 -8.87 -12.22 11.99
N ASN A 101 -9.04 -13.53 12.19
CA ASN A 101 -9.50 -14.43 11.13
C ASN A 101 -11.00 -14.31 10.94
N VAL A 102 -11.44 -14.06 9.71
CA VAL A 102 -12.86 -14.00 9.34
C VAL A 102 -13.25 -15.33 8.71
N VAL A 103 -14.23 -16.02 9.30
CA VAL A 103 -14.75 -17.30 8.79
C VAL A 103 -16.24 -17.13 8.44
N LEU A 104 -16.57 -17.30 7.16
CA LEU A 104 -17.95 -17.23 6.68
C LEU A 104 -18.59 -18.62 6.68
N ILE A 105 -19.55 -18.87 7.57
CA ILE A 105 -20.27 -20.16 7.70
C ILE A 105 -21.74 -19.99 7.30
N GLY A 106 -22.28 -20.87 6.45
CA GLY A 106 -23.70 -20.87 6.06
C GLY A 106 -24.03 -21.81 4.90
N GLY A 107 -25.30 -22.13 4.68
CA GLY A 107 -25.77 -23.06 3.63
C GLY A 107 -25.52 -22.58 2.19
N PRO A 108 -25.54 -23.45 1.16
CA PRO A 108 -25.34 -23.07 -0.23
C PRO A 108 -26.32 -21.96 -0.66
N GLY A 109 -25.86 -20.96 -1.43
CA GLY A 109 -26.70 -19.87 -1.93
C GLY A 109 -26.85 -18.63 -1.02
N THR A 110 -26.29 -18.62 0.19
CA THR A 110 -26.44 -17.48 1.14
C THR A 110 -25.49 -16.29 0.92
N GLY A 111 -25.00 -16.08 -0.31
CA GLY A 111 -24.17 -14.91 -0.63
C GLY A 111 -22.74 -14.88 -0.04
N LYS A 112 -22.26 -15.94 0.63
CA LYS A 112 -20.90 -15.98 1.24
C LYS A 112 -19.77 -15.73 0.25
N THR A 113 -19.86 -16.29 -0.96
CA THR A 113 -18.86 -16.06 -2.01
C THR A 113 -18.87 -14.60 -2.46
N HIS A 114 -20.04 -13.96 -2.49
CA HIS A 114 -20.18 -12.55 -2.84
C HIS A 114 -19.52 -11.66 -1.78
N LEU A 115 -19.77 -11.93 -0.50
CA LEU A 115 -19.18 -11.19 0.61
C LEU A 115 -17.67 -11.39 0.77
N ALA A 116 -17.13 -12.53 0.32
CA ALA A 116 -15.70 -12.79 0.33
C ALA A 116 -14.93 -12.09 -0.81
N THR A 117 -15.64 -11.57 -1.82
CA THR A 117 -15.02 -10.91 -2.98
C THR A 117 -15.31 -9.42 -3.10
N ALA A 118 -16.21 -8.89 -2.26
CA ALA A 118 -16.56 -7.48 -2.17
C ALA A 118 -15.78 -6.76 -1.04
#